data_AF-A0A932M223-F1
#
_entry.id   AF-A0A932M223-F1
#
_cell.length_a   1.000
_cell.length_b   1.000
_cell.length_c   1.000
_cell.angle_alpha   90.00
_cell.angle_beta   90.00
_cell.angle_gamma   90.00
#
_symmetry.space_group_name_H-M   'P 1'
#
loop_
_entity.id
_entity.type
_entity.pdbx_description
1 polymer ?
#
loop_
_entity_poly.entity_id
_entity_poly.type
_entity_poly.pdbx_seq_one_letter_code
_entity_poly.pdbx_strand_id
1 'polypeptide(L)'
;MKPYSVDEQKWRAFSTDMQLKNIAAEFSRAAHAGGGMNEEQKEQEKGAYERAIALIDAAIADPQWGKDGALLYRLRDAAASLYARGGDVAVSRFIGMELLRE
;
A
#
# COMPACT_ATOMS: atom_id res chain seq x y z
N MET A 1 -14.06 -10.13 7.68
CA MET A 1 -13.25 -9.13 8.40
C MET A 1 -13.90 -7.75 8.23
N LYS A 2 -13.82 -6.83 9.19
CA LYS A 2 -14.25 -5.44 8.93
C LYS A 2 -13.26 -4.82 7.93
N PRO A 3 -13.70 -4.08 6.90
CA PRO A 3 -12.80 -3.37 6.01
C PRO A 3 -11.89 -2.45 6.82
N TYR A 4 -10.61 -2.41 6.48
CA TYR A 4 -9.70 -1.44 7.07
C TYR A 4 -10.18 -0.02 6.76
N SER A 5 -10.05 0.87 7.74
CA SER A 5 -10.39 2.28 7.59
C SER A 5 -9.20 3.12 8.07
N VAL A 6 -8.85 4.13 7.28
CA VAL A 6 -7.79 5.08 7.60
C VAL A 6 -8.33 6.11 8.58
N ASP A 7 -7.58 6.38 9.64
CA ASP A 7 -7.83 7.58 10.47
C ASP A 7 -7.38 8.81 9.67
N GLU A 8 -8.32 9.43 8.94
CA GLU A 8 -8.01 10.55 8.04
C GLU A 8 -7.39 11.75 8.76
N GLN A 9 -7.79 12.03 10.01
CA GLN A 9 -7.26 13.15 10.76
C GLN A 9 -5.78 12.92 11.10
N LYS A 10 -5.45 11.73 11.57
CA LYS A 10 -4.06 11.34 11.83
C LYS A 10 -3.25 11.26 10.53
N TRP A 11 -3.86 10.72 9.47
CA TRP A 11 -3.20 10.53 8.17
C TRP A 11 -2.76 11.84 7.55
N ARG A 12 -3.64 12.85 7.51
CA ARG A 12 -3.32 14.18 6.97
C ARG A 12 -2.30 14.96 7.80
N ALA A 13 -2.05 14.54 9.05
CA ALA A 13 -1.00 15.13 9.88
C ALA A 13 0.41 14.63 9.52
N PHE A 14 0.52 13.54 8.76
CA PHE A 14 1.80 13.03 8.27
C PHE A 14 2.28 13.79 7.04
N SER A 15 3.61 14.01 6.95
CA SER A 15 4.25 14.46 5.71
C SER A 15 4.02 13.44 4.59
N THR A 16 4.09 13.88 3.34
CA THR A 16 4.00 13.02 2.16
C THR A 16 5.01 11.86 2.21
N ASP A 17 6.25 12.13 2.63
CA ASP A 17 7.28 11.10 2.88
C ASP A 17 6.86 10.07 3.92
N MET A 18 6.31 10.50 5.06
CA MET A 18 5.81 9.58 6.09
C MET A 18 4.61 8.76 5.57
N GLN A 19 3.73 9.36 4.77
CA GLN A 19 2.63 8.64 4.12
C GLN A 19 3.18 7.56 3.16
N LEU A 20 4.19 7.87 2.33
CA LEU A 20 4.86 6.89 1.47
C LEU A 20 5.49 5.75 2.27
N LYS A 21 6.17 6.05 3.38
CA LYS A 21 6.76 5.04 4.27
C LYS A 21 5.72 4.08 4.85
N ASN A 22 4.54 4.57 5.18
CA ASN A 22 3.43 3.71 5.65
C ASN A 22 2.87 2.83 4.52
N ILE A 23 2.71 3.38 3.31
CA ILE A 23 2.30 2.59 2.12
C ILE A 23 3.36 1.52 1.81
N ALA A 24 4.65 1.87 1.83
CA ALA A 24 5.77 0.97 1.62
C ALA A 24 5.79 -0.17 2.64
N ALA A 25 5.48 0.13 3.91
CA ALA A 25 5.39 -0.89 4.95
C ALA A 25 4.33 -1.95 4.63
N GLU A 26 3.19 -1.57 4.04
CA GLU A 26 2.16 -2.54 3.64
C GLU A 26 2.59 -3.41 2.45
N PHE A 27 3.30 -2.85 1.46
CA PHE A 27 3.94 -3.68 0.42
C PHE A 27 4.97 -4.66 0.99
N SER A 28 5.74 -4.24 2.00
CA SER A 28 6.68 -5.12 2.70
C SER A 28 5.95 -6.24 3.47
N ARG A 29 4.81 -5.94 4.12
CA ARG A 29 3.99 -6.96 4.78
C ARG A 29 3.43 -7.95 3.77
N ALA A 30 2.92 -7.46 2.63
CA ALA A 30 2.42 -8.30 1.56
C ALA A 30 3.50 -9.25 1.05
N ALA A 31 4.71 -8.75 0.78
CA ALA A 31 5.83 -9.58 0.34
C ALA A 31 6.32 -10.60 1.39
N HIS A 32 6.23 -10.27 2.68
CA HIS A 32 6.57 -11.20 3.74
C HIS A 32 5.55 -12.33 3.84
N ALA A 33 4.27 -12.02 3.71
CA ALA A 33 3.18 -12.99 3.74
C ALA A 33 3.07 -13.84 2.46
N GLY A 34 3.28 -13.25 1.28
CA GLY A 34 3.17 -13.91 -0.03
C GLY A 34 4.24 -14.99 -0.32
N GLY A 35 5.25 -15.12 0.55
CA GLY A 35 6.16 -16.28 0.54
C GLY A 35 5.56 -17.54 1.19
N GLY A 36 4.39 -17.41 1.81
CA GLY A 36 3.67 -18.47 2.51
C GLY A 36 2.80 -19.34 1.61
N MET A 37 2.57 -20.59 2.02
CA MET A 37 1.71 -21.53 1.27
C MET A 37 0.36 -21.81 1.95
N ASN A 38 0.16 -21.34 3.19
CA ASN A 38 -1.08 -21.58 3.92
C ASN A 38 -2.12 -20.46 3.72
N GLU A 39 -3.38 -20.77 3.99
CA GLU A 39 -4.50 -19.84 3.78
C GLU A 39 -4.43 -18.58 4.66
N GLU A 40 -3.89 -18.69 5.87
CA GLU A 40 -3.71 -17.55 6.76
C GLU A 40 -2.74 -16.52 6.16
N GLN A 41 -1.62 -16.98 5.61
CA GLN A 41 -0.62 -16.13 4.97
C GLN A 41 -1.17 -15.46 3.71
N LYS A 42 -1.96 -16.17 2.90
CA LYS A 42 -2.65 -15.57 1.74
C LYS A 42 -3.63 -14.47 2.16
N GLU A 43 -4.36 -14.68 3.27
CA GLU A 43 -5.29 -13.67 3.79
C GLU A 43 -4.53 -12.46 4.36
N GLN A 44 -3.40 -12.69 5.03
CA GLN A 44 -2.52 -11.62 5.50
C GLN A 44 -1.94 -10.79 4.35
N GLU A 45 -1.54 -11.45 3.25
CA GLU A 45 -1.08 -10.77 2.03
C GLU A 45 -2.19 -9.91 1.43
N LYS A 46 -3.39 -10.47 1.24
CA LYS A 46 -4.56 -9.73 0.75
C LYS A 46 -4.87 -8.52 1.62
N GLY A 47 -4.92 -8.72 2.94
CA GLY A 47 -5.18 -7.64 3.88
C GLY A 47 -4.11 -6.54 3.84
N ALA A 48 -2.86 -6.86 3.52
CA ALA A 48 -1.82 -5.87 3.32
C ALA A 48 -2.06 -5.02 2.06
N TYR A 49 -2.44 -5.63 0.93
CA TYR A 49 -2.81 -4.85 -0.25
C TYR A 49 -4.08 -4.01 -0.02
N GLU A 50 -5.10 -4.51 0.68
CA GLU A 50 -6.29 -3.73 1.04
C GLU A 50 -5.93 -2.47 1.83
N ARG A 51 -5.02 -2.60 2.82
CA ARG A 51 -4.51 -1.46 3.59
C ARG A 51 -3.71 -0.51 2.73
N ALA A 52 -2.83 -1.02 1.86
CA ALA A 52 -2.06 -0.19 0.93
C ALA A 52 -2.99 0.64 0.04
N ILE A 53 -4.01 0.01 -0.55
CA ILE A 53 -5.01 0.70 -1.39
C ILE A 53 -5.74 1.79 -0.59
N ALA A 54 -6.19 1.48 0.62
CA ALA A 54 -6.90 2.46 1.45
C ALA A 54 -6.01 3.67 1.81
N LEU A 55 -4.72 3.45 2.12
CA LEU A 55 -3.77 4.53 2.39
C LEU A 55 -3.46 5.35 1.13
N ILE A 56 -3.37 4.71 -0.03
CA ILE A 56 -3.18 5.40 -1.32
C ILE A 56 -4.42 6.24 -1.66
N ASP A 57 -5.62 5.70 -1.51
CA ASP A 57 -6.87 6.43 -1.75
C ASP A 57 -6.99 7.63 -0.79
N ALA A 58 -6.59 7.48 0.47
CA ALA A 58 -6.52 8.59 1.42
C ALA A 58 -5.47 9.65 1.03
N ALA A 59 -4.33 9.25 0.47
CA ALA A 59 -3.33 10.17 -0.07
C ALA A 59 -3.82 10.89 -1.34
N ILE A 60 -4.58 10.22 -2.22
CA ILE A 60 -5.18 10.82 -3.42
C ILE A 60 -6.17 11.93 -3.02
N ALA A 61 -6.94 11.69 -1.95
CA ALA A 61 -7.90 12.67 -1.42
C ALA A 61 -7.23 13.82 -0.64
N ASP A 62 -5.93 13.72 -0.36
CA ASP A 62 -5.19 14.69 0.44
C ASP A 62 -4.59 15.80 -0.47
N PRO A 63 -5.03 17.07 -0.34
CA PRO A 63 -4.56 18.16 -1.19
C PRO A 63 -3.05 18.39 -1.18
N GLN A 64 -2.34 17.93 -0.13
CA GLN A 64 -0.89 18.10 -0.04
C GLN A 64 -0.12 17.40 -1.18
N TRP A 65 -0.73 16.40 -1.81
CA TRP A 65 -0.13 15.66 -2.93
C TRP A 65 -0.20 16.37 -4.27
N GLY A 66 -1.05 17.41 -4.40
CA GLY A 66 -1.10 18.33 -5.54
C GLY A 66 -0.67 17.76 -6.90
N LYS A 67 0.60 18.01 -7.28
CA LYS A 67 1.20 17.67 -8.58
C LYS A 67 1.63 16.22 -8.72
N ASP A 68 1.80 15.51 -7.61
CA ASP A 68 2.30 14.13 -7.54
C ASP A 68 1.16 13.09 -7.55
N GLY A 69 -0.10 13.51 -7.72
CA GLY A 69 -1.25 12.62 -7.77
C GLY A 69 -1.13 11.51 -8.85
N ALA A 70 -0.44 11.77 -9.96
CA ALA A 70 -0.20 10.77 -11.00
C ALA A 70 0.62 9.57 -10.50
N LEU A 71 1.56 9.78 -9.57
CA LEU A 71 2.29 8.69 -8.91
C LEU A 71 1.33 7.84 -8.08
N LEU A 72 0.46 8.48 -7.29
CA LEU A 72 -0.49 7.80 -6.42
C LEU A 72 -1.48 6.93 -7.22
N TYR A 73 -2.01 7.43 -8.34
CA TYR A 73 -2.88 6.62 -9.20
C TYR A 73 -2.15 5.39 -9.77
N ARG A 74 -0.89 5.53 -10.20
CA ARG A 74 -0.09 4.38 -10.67
C ARG A 74 0.17 3.37 -9.55
N LEU A 75 0.43 3.85 -8.33
CA LEU A 75 0.60 2.99 -7.16
C LEU A 75 -0.68 2.26 -6.81
N ARG A 76 -1.83 2.93 -6.89
CA ARG A 76 -3.14 2.34 -6.68
C ARG A 76 -3.39 1.21 -7.69
N ASP A 77 -3.13 1.45 -8.97
CA ASP A 77 -3.31 0.46 -10.03
C ASP A 77 -2.40 -0.75 -9.83
N ALA A 78 -1.14 -0.52 -9.44
CA ALA A 78 -0.20 -1.59 -9.11
C ALA A 78 -0.70 -2.43 -7.92
N ALA A 79 -1.11 -1.77 -6.82
CA ALA A 79 -1.64 -2.45 -5.63
C ALA A 79 -2.91 -3.25 -5.95
N ALA A 80 -3.84 -2.69 -6.71
CA ALA A 80 -5.08 -3.35 -7.12
C ALA A 80 -4.81 -4.56 -8.04
N SER A 81 -3.87 -4.45 -8.97
CA SER A 81 -3.45 -5.56 -9.82
C SER A 81 -2.84 -6.72 -9.02
N LEU A 82 -1.96 -6.40 -8.06
CA LEU A 82 -1.36 -7.39 -7.16
C LEU A 82 -2.44 -8.06 -6.29
N TYR A 83 -3.34 -7.29 -5.69
CA TYR A 83 -4.45 -7.82 -4.92
C TYR A 83 -5.32 -8.81 -5.73
N ALA A 84 -5.71 -8.42 -6.94
CA ALA A 84 -6.60 -9.23 -7.79
C ALA A 84 -5.96 -10.53 -8.29
N ARG A 85 -4.62 -10.55 -8.45
CA ARG A 85 -3.87 -11.69 -9.02
C ARG A 85 -3.24 -12.62 -7.98
N GLY A 86 -3.35 -12.29 -6.69
CA GLY A 86 -2.72 -13.08 -5.62
C GLY A 86 -1.25 -12.73 -5.39
N GLY A 87 -0.88 -11.48 -5.66
CA GLY A 87 0.42 -10.89 -5.33
C GLY A 87 1.60 -11.37 -6.19
N ASP A 88 2.74 -10.73 -5.98
CA ASP A 88 4.05 -11.17 -6.42
C ASP A 88 5.09 -10.62 -5.43
N VAL A 89 5.81 -11.52 -4.76
CA VAL A 89 6.77 -11.17 -3.70
C VAL A 89 7.87 -10.24 -4.21
N ALA A 90 8.40 -10.47 -5.41
CA ALA A 90 9.49 -9.68 -5.96
C ALA A 90 9.00 -8.27 -6.32
N VAL A 91 7.82 -8.18 -6.96
CA VAL A 91 7.22 -6.90 -7.33
C VAL A 91 6.85 -6.09 -6.08
N SER A 92 6.25 -6.71 -5.08
CA SER A 92 5.88 -6.04 -3.83
C SER A 92 7.10 -5.52 -3.07
N ARG A 93 8.21 -6.28 -3.02
CA ARG A 93 9.48 -5.78 -2.48
C ARG A 93 10.02 -4.61 -3.28
N PHE A 94 10.02 -4.73 -4.61
CA PHE A 94 10.52 -3.68 -5.49
C PHE A 94 9.77 -2.37 -5.26
N ILE A 95 8.43 -2.38 -5.32
CA ILE A 95 7.61 -1.19 -5.08
C ILE A 95 7.88 -0.62 -3.69
N GLY A 96 7.87 -1.46 -2.64
CA GLY A 96 8.16 -1.01 -1.28
C GLY A 96 9.51 -0.32 -1.15
N MET A 97 10.56 -0.81 -1.81
CA MET A 97 11.88 -0.18 -1.82
C MET A 97 11.92 1.13 -2.61
N GLU A 98 11.27 1.19 -3.78
CA GLU A 98 11.22 2.43 -4.58
C GLU A 98 10.50 3.56 -3.83
N LEU A 99 9.49 3.24 -3.02
CA LEU A 99 8.79 4.24 -2.18
C LEU A 99 9.63 4.77 -1.01
N LEU A 100 10.73 4.09 -0.68
CA LEU A 100 11.65 4.48 0.40
C LEU A 100 12.91 5.19 -0.12
N ARG A 101 13.06 5.36 -1.44
CA ARG A 101 14.21 6.06 -2.02
C ARG A 101 14.05 7.56 -1.87
N GLU A 102 15.13 8.21 -1.42
CA GLU A 102 15.29 9.66 -1.29
C GLU A 102 15.48 10.35 -2.65
#